data_AF-A0A2D7KDL3-F1
#
_entry.id   AF-A0A2D7KDL3-F1
#
_cell.length_a   1.000
_cell.length_b   1.000
_cell.length_c   1.000
_cell.angle_alpha   90.00
_cell.angle_beta   90.00
_cell.angle_gamma   90.00
#
_symmetry.space_group_name_H-M   'P 1'
#
loop_
_entity.id
_entity.type
_entity.pdbx_description
1 polymer ?
#
loop_
_entity_poly.entity_id
_entity_poly.type
_entity_poly.pdbx_seq_one_letter_code
_entity_poly.pdbx_strand_id
1 'polypeptide(L)'
;MSSDKKQNLQDTFLNAVRKSRTPLTIFLVNGVKLQGVVTWFDNFCVLLRGDGRPPQLVYKHAISTIMPMQPVQLFEADDMDDGHG
;
A
#
# COMPACT_ATOMS: atom_id res chain seq x y z
N MET A 1 3.90 14.11 25.80
CA MET A 1 4.93 13.36 25.06
C MET A 1 4.25 12.63 23.91
N SER A 2 4.01 13.33 22.82
CA SER A 2 3.57 12.72 21.56
C SER A 2 4.70 11.83 21.07
N SER A 3 4.60 10.51 21.29
CA SER A 3 5.51 9.58 20.62
C SER A 3 5.45 9.88 19.13
N ASP A 4 6.56 10.34 18.58
CA ASP A 4 6.82 10.31 17.15
C ASP A 4 6.59 8.88 16.66
N LYS A 5 5.35 8.59 16.25
CA LYS A 5 5.04 7.40 15.48
C LYS A 5 5.77 7.62 14.16
N LYS A 6 7.01 7.14 14.07
CA LYS A 6 7.61 6.73 12.80
C LYS A 6 6.51 6.00 12.05
N GLN A 7 5.93 6.65 11.05
CA GLN A 7 4.81 6.07 10.33
C GLN A 7 5.32 4.76 9.72
N ASN A 8 4.66 3.66 10.05
CA ASN A 8 5.04 2.33 9.57
C ASN A 8 5.00 2.34 8.04
N LEU A 9 6.13 2.06 7.37
CA LEU A 9 6.26 2.05 5.91
C LEU A 9 5.13 1.27 5.22
N GLN A 10 4.74 0.13 5.79
CA GLN A 10 3.66 -0.69 5.24
C GLN A 10 2.32 0.05 5.26
N ASP A 11 1.96 0.65 6.40
CA ASP A 11 0.70 1.36 6.57
C ASP A 11 0.69 2.67 5.76
N THR A 12 1.82 3.38 5.69
CA THR A 12 2.00 4.58 4.86
C THR A 12 1.81 4.22 3.39
N PHE A 13 2.49 3.18 2.89
CA PHE A 13 2.36 2.73 1.50
C PHE A 13 0.94 2.27 1.17
N LEU A 14 0.35 1.39 1.97
CA LEU A 14 -1.00 0.86 1.73
C LEU A 14 -2.07 1.96 1.81
N ASN A 15 -1.91 2.95 2.70
CA ASN A 15 -2.80 4.11 2.73
C ASN A 15 -2.61 5.01 1.51
N ALA A 16 -1.37 5.26 1.08
CA ALA A 16 -1.09 6.11 -0.09
C ALA A 16 -1.77 5.55 -1.34
N VAL A 17 -1.57 4.26 -1.65
CA VAL A 17 -2.20 3.60 -2.83
C VAL A 17 -3.71 3.47 -2.70
N ARG A 18 -4.24 3.29 -1.48
CA ARG A 18 -5.69 3.23 -1.23
C ARG A 18 -6.37 4.58 -1.47
N LYS A 19 -5.82 5.66 -0.91
CA LYS A 19 -6.39 7.01 -1.02
C LYS A 19 -6.39 7.50 -2.47
N SER A 20 -5.29 7.30 -3.19
CA SER A 20 -5.13 7.66 -4.60
C SER A 20 -5.81 6.69 -5.57
N ARG A 21 -6.32 5.55 -5.08
CA ARG A 21 -6.88 4.47 -5.90
C ARG A 21 -5.92 4.01 -7.00
N THR A 22 -4.61 3.99 -6.70
CA THR A 22 -3.57 3.63 -7.66
C THR A 22 -3.77 2.19 -8.14
N PRO A 23 -3.92 1.96 -9.45
CA PRO A 23 -3.88 0.62 -10.02
C PRO A 23 -2.55 -0.05 -9.69
N LEU A 24 -2.60 -1.29 -9.24
CA LEU A 24 -1.42 -2.05 -8.83
C LEU A 24 -1.53 -3.53 -9.18
N THR A 25 -0.38 -4.19 -9.17
CA THR A 25 -0.26 -5.64 -9.29
C THR A 25 0.26 -6.21 -7.97
N ILE A 26 -0.48 -7.16 -7.39
CA ILE A 26 -0.04 -7.96 -6.25
C ILE A 26 0.47 -9.28 -6.79
N PHE A 27 1.73 -9.59 -6.49
CA PHE A 27 2.34 -10.88 -6.76
C PHE A 27 2.22 -11.74 -5.51
N LEU A 28 1.74 -12.96 -5.68
CA LEU A 28 1.68 -13.95 -4.62
C LEU A 28 2.95 -14.79 -4.60
N VAL A 29 3.26 -15.38 -3.45
CA VAL A 29 4.43 -16.27 -3.26
C VAL A 29 4.41 -17.50 -4.17
N ASN A 30 3.24 -17.93 -4.64
CA ASN A 30 3.07 -19.03 -5.58
C ASN A 30 3.18 -18.60 -7.07
N GLY A 31 3.50 -17.32 -7.33
CA GLY A 31 3.66 -16.79 -8.69
C GLY A 31 2.36 -16.27 -9.34
N VAL A 32 1.19 -16.42 -8.71
CA VAL A 32 -0.06 -15.83 -9.22
C VAL A 32 0.01 -14.30 -9.12
N LYS A 33 -0.51 -13.60 -10.14
CA LYS A 33 -0.65 -12.15 -10.16
C LYS A 33 -2.13 -11.74 -10.03
N LEU A 34 -2.40 -10.78 -9.14
CA LEU A 34 -3.70 -10.14 -8.98
C LEU A 34 -3.57 -8.67 -9.37
N GLN A 35 -4.54 -8.13 -10.08
CA GLN A 35 -4.54 -6.73 -10.52
C GLN A 35 -5.80 -6.03 -10.03
N GLY A 36 -5.65 -4.80 -9.59
CA GLY A 36 -6.76 -3.98 -9.11
C GLY A 36 -6.29 -2.81 -8.28
N VAL A 37 -7.20 -2.28 -7.45
CA VAL A 37 -6.95 -1.20 -6.51
C VAL A 37 -7.20 -1.68 -5.09
N VAL A 38 -6.38 -1.23 -4.14
CA VAL A 38 -6.59 -1.52 -2.73
C VAL A 38 -7.71 -0.62 -2.21
N THR A 39 -8.79 -1.22 -1.72
CA THR A 39 -9.92 -0.47 -1.13
C THR A 39 -9.88 -0.43 0.39
N TRP A 40 -9.28 -1.45 1.01
CA TRP A 40 -9.16 -1.57 2.46
C TRP A 40 -8.00 -2.49 2.84
N PHE A 41 -7.51 -2.38 4.07
CA PHE A 41 -6.52 -3.29 4.63
C PHE A 41 -6.59 -3.25 6.16
N ASP A 42 -6.11 -4.32 6.78
CA ASP A 42 -5.87 -4.41 8.22
C ASP A 42 -4.45 -4.97 8.46
N ASN A 43 -4.16 -5.50 9.65
CA ASN A 43 -2.86 -6.06 9.97
C ASN A 43 -2.48 -7.28 9.11
N PHE A 44 -3.44 -8.09 8.67
CA PHE A 44 -3.20 -9.41 8.06
C PHE A 44 -3.68 -9.52 6.62
N CYS A 45 -4.56 -8.63 6.17
CA CYS A 45 -5.29 -8.74 4.93
C CYS A 45 -5.32 -7.42 4.15
N VAL A 46 -5.53 -7.55 2.84
CA VAL A 46 -5.75 -6.45 1.90
C VAL A 46 -6.99 -6.78 1.08
N LEU A 47 -7.94 -5.85 0.98
CA LEU A 47 -9.11 -5.98 0.11
C LEU A 47 -8.78 -5.34 -1.24
N LEU A 48 -8.70 -6.18 -2.28
CA LEU A 48 -8.39 -5.79 -3.65
C LEU A 48 -9.66 -5.79 -4.48
N ARG A 49 -9.88 -4.73 -5.27
CA ARG A 49 -10.98 -4.65 -6.23
C ARG A 49 -10.42 -4.54 -7.64
N GLY A 50 -10.74 -5.53 -8.47
CA GLY A 50 -10.48 -5.48 -9.91
C GLY A 50 -11.66 -4.86 -10.67
N ASP A 51 -11.42 -4.43 -11.91
CA ASP A 51 -12.48 -3.92 -12.76
C ASP A 51 -13.48 -5.02 -13.14
N GLY A 52 -14.78 -4.76 -12.96
CA GLY A 52 -15.87 -5.71 -13.17
C GLY A 52 -15.85 -6.98 -12.30
N ARG A 53 -14.95 -7.09 -11.32
CA ARG A 53 -14.81 -8.27 -10.45
C ARG A 53 -15.26 -7.98 -9.02
N PRO A 54 -15.85 -8.97 -8.32
CA PRO A 54 -16.12 -8.85 -6.89
C PRO A 54 -14.83 -8.55 -6.09
N PRO A 55 -14.93 -7.86 -4.95
CA PRO A 55 -13.79 -7.65 -4.06
C PRO A 55 -13.17 -8.97 -3.60
N GLN A 56 -11.85 -9.04 -3.60
CA GLN A 56 -11.08 -10.21 -3.16
C GLN A 56 -10.31 -9.86 -1.89
N LEU A 57 -10.52 -10.63 -0.82
CA LEU A 57 -9.71 -10.54 0.39
C LEU A 57 -8.41 -11.33 0.18
N VAL A 58 -7.27 -10.66 0.26
CA VAL A 58 -5.94 -11.24 0.05
C VAL A 58 -5.18 -11.25 1.38
N TYR A 59 -4.77 -12.41 1.85
CA TYR A 59 -3.93 -12.53 3.04
C TYR A 59 -2.48 -12.12 2.75
N LYS A 60 -1.90 -11.28 3.62
CA LYS A 60 -0.54 -10.74 3.45
C LYS A 60 0.55 -11.81 3.46
N HIS A 61 0.37 -12.91 4.18
CA HIS A 61 1.34 -14.03 4.18
C HIS A 61 1.48 -14.69 2.80
N ALA A 62 0.48 -14.55 1.93
CA ALA A 62 0.51 -15.08 0.57
C ALA A 62 1.10 -14.07 -0.43
N ILE A 63 1.28 -12.81 -0.04
CA ILE A 63 1.80 -11.73 -0.90
C ILE A 63 3.33 -11.75 -0.85
N SER A 64 3.96 -11.80 -2.03
CA SER A 64 5.41 -11.62 -2.16
C SER A 64 5.77 -10.16 -2.46
N THR A 65 5.01 -9.48 -3.31
CA THR A 65 5.33 -8.11 -3.75
C THR A 65 4.08 -7.33 -4.15
N ILE A 66 4.04 -6.03 -3.87
CA ILE A 66 3.01 -5.10 -4.34
C ILE A 66 3.67 -4.05 -5.23
N MET A 67 3.27 -4.00 -6.51
CA MET A 67 3.85 -3.11 -7.50
C MET A 67 2.80 -2.10 -8.00
N PRO A 68 2.91 -0.81 -7.66
CA PRO A 68 2.02 0.21 -8.19
C PRO A 68 2.34 0.48 -9.67
N MET A 69 1.32 0.77 -10.47
CA MET A 69 1.50 1.09 -11.90
C MET A 69 2.01 2.50 -12.16
N GLN A 70 2.00 3.35 -11.13
CA GLN A 70 2.49 4.72 -11.17
C GLN A 70 3.34 5.00 -9.92
N PRO A 71 4.28 5.95 -9.98
CA PRO A 71 5.03 6.39 -8.80
C PRO A 71 4.09 6.78 -7.66
N VAL A 72 4.41 6.33 -6.44
CA VAL A 72 3.64 6.63 -5.23
C VAL A 72 4.46 7.60 -4.39
N GLN A 73 3.92 8.79 -4.16
CA GLN A 73 4.48 9.75 -3.21
C GLN A 73 4.19 9.25 -1.79
N LEU A 74 5.23 8.92 -1.02
CA LEU A 74 5.09 8.37 0.33
C LEU A 74 5.32 9.39 1.44
N PHE A 75 6.13 10.41 1.16
CA PHE A 75 6.51 11.47 2.09
C PHE A 75 6.38 12.82 1.38
N GLU A 76 5.88 13.83 2.09
CA GLU A 76 5.91 15.21 1.62
C GLU A 76 7.33 15.76 1.80
N ALA A 77 7.73 16.72 0.96
CA ALA A 77 9.10 17.24 0.93
C ALA A 77 9.46 18.10 2.18
N ASP A 78 8.49 18.41 3.03
CA ASP A 78 8.66 19.30 4.19
C ASP A 78 9.32 18.62 5.40
N ASP A 79 9.49 17.29 5.40
CA ASP A 79 10.22 16.55 6.45
C ASP A 79 11.76 16.66 6.35
N MET A 80 12.29 17.47 5.42
CA MET A 80 13.74 17.64 5.18
C MET A 80 14.33 18.99 5.64
N ASP A 81 13.55 19.90 6.24
CA ASP A 81 14.04 21.24 6.64
C ASP A 81 14.54 21.35 8.10
N ASP A 82 14.27 20.36 8.97
CA ASP A 82 14.64 20.43 10.40
C ASP A 82 16.11 20.03 10.70
N GLY A 83 17.05 20.40 9.82
CA GLY A 83 18.39 19.81 9.79
C GLY A 83 19.61 20.73 9.89
N HIS A 84 19.52 22.04 9.63
CA HIS A 84 20.67 22.94 9.75
C HIS A 84 20.28 24.39 10.08
N GLY A 85 20.31 24.70 11.38
CA GLY A 85 20.51 26.05 11.94
C GLY A 85 21.45 25.95 13.12
#